data_AF-A0A3A8I6A7-F1
#
_entry.id   AF-A0A3A8I6A7-F1
#
_cell.length_a   1.000
_cell.length_b   1.000
_cell.length_c   1.000
_cell.angle_alpha   90.00
_cell.angle_beta   90.00
_cell.angle_gamma   90.00
#
_symmetry.space_group_name_H-M   'P 1'
#
loop_
_entity.id
_entity.type
_entity.pdbx_description
1 polymer ?
#
loop_
_entity_poly.entity_id
_entity_poly.type
_entity_poly.pdbx_seq_one_letter_code
_entity_poly.pdbx_strand_id
1 'polypeptide(L)'
;MVLDMTVNATLAQLRAATFTMCRNGSCFRSRLEGFRPDAERGFLQLPMPKEAGRFPLLELSTKPLPTGGTEVRVSYGTDSVVLKQGDLYRVTFQAVDGRTLGEFRSVAHYTKVEPNGPDCGTCYNVYFGSNPPPRER
;
A
#
# COMPACT_ATOMS: atom_id res chain seq x y z
N MET A 1 -7.47 3.69 0.95
CA MET A 1 -7.29 2.23 0.76
C MET A 1 -6.08 1.81 1.57
N VAL A 2 -6.19 0.73 2.35
CA VAL A 2 -5.12 0.28 3.24
C VAL A 2 -4.86 -1.18 2.96
N LEU A 3 -3.58 -1.53 2.87
CA LEU A 3 -3.09 -2.88 2.75
C LEU A 3 -2.12 -3.15 3.89
N ASP A 4 -2.40 -4.19 4.68
CA ASP A 4 -1.47 -4.67 5.71
C ASP A 4 -0.74 -5.91 5.19
N MET A 5 0.59 -5.92 5.29
CA MET A 5 1.39 -7.09 4.95
C MET A 5 2.61 -7.24 5.86
N THR A 6 3.03 -8.47 6.11
CA THR A 6 4.25 -8.75 6.87
C THR A 6 5.44 -8.92 5.92
N VAL A 7 6.56 -8.30 6.26
CA VAL A 7 7.82 -8.42 5.53
C VAL A 7 8.87 -9.04 6.44
N ASN A 8 9.52 -10.11 5.98
CA ASN A 8 10.59 -10.73 6.74
C ASN A 8 11.93 -10.04 6.47
N ALA A 9 12.10 -8.86 7.06
CA ALA A 9 13.30 -8.05 6.92
C ALA A 9 13.59 -7.26 8.21
N THR A 10 14.87 -6.99 8.46
CA THR A 10 15.28 -5.96 9.41
C THR A 10 14.97 -4.58 8.84
N LEU A 11 14.94 -3.56 9.71
CA LEU A 11 14.78 -2.18 9.28
C LEU A 11 15.86 -1.74 8.27
N ALA A 12 17.12 -2.14 8.49
CA ALA A 12 18.21 -1.80 7.58
C ALA A 12 18.00 -2.41 6.19
N GLN A 13 17.56 -3.67 6.13
CA GLN A 13 17.22 -4.33 4.88
C GLN A 13 16.03 -3.67 4.19
N LEU A 14 15.02 -3.25 4.95
CA LEU A 14 13.85 -2.54 4.40
C LEU A 14 14.22 -1.17 3.84
N ARG A 15 15.06 -0.39 4.54
CA ARG A 15 15.54 0.93 4.04
C ARG A 15 16.33 0.83 2.74
N ALA A 16 17.09 -0.25 2.58
CA ALA A 16 17.84 -0.53 1.36
C ALA A 16 16.99 -1.19 0.26
N ALA A 17 15.74 -1.57 0.58
CA ALA A 17 14.88 -2.28 -0.35
C ALA A 17 14.30 -1.35 -1.43
N THR A 18 13.93 -1.97 -2.54
CA THR A 18 13.08 -1.36 -3.56
C THR A 18 11.64 -1.77 -3.31
N PHE A 19 10.77 -0.79 -3.20
CA PHE A 19 9.32 -0.96 -3.21
C PHE A 19 8.81 -0.90 -4.65
N THR A 20 7.97 -1.85 -5.03
CA THR A 20 7.23 -1.82 -6.29
C THR A 20 5.75 -2.03 -6.02
N MET A 21 4.91 -1.15 -6.56
CA MET A 21 3.46 -1.33 -6.58
C MET A 21 2.99 -1.36 -8.03
N CYS A 22 2.29 -2.41 -8.41
CA CYS A 22 1.68 -2.56 -9.72
C CYS A 22 0.16 -2.59 -9.61
N ARG A 23 -0.50 -1.97 -10.57
CA ARG A 23 -1.94 -2.07 -10.82
C ARG A 23 -2.16 -2.43 -12.29
N ASN A 24 -2.79 -3.57 -12.55
CA ASN A 24 -3.05 -4.08 -13.91
C ASN A 24 -1.81 -4.07 -14.85
N GLY A 25 -0.63 -4.32 -14.29
CA GLY A 25 0.64 -4.33 -15.03
C GLY A 25 1.39 -2.99 -15.07
N SER A 26 0.72 -1.86 -14.81
CA SER A 26 1.38 -0.56 -14.65
C SER A 26 2.04 -0.50 -13.26
N CYS A 27 3.36 -0.37 -13.22
CA CYS A 27 4.13 -0.43 -11.98
C CYS A 27 4.80 0.91 -11.66
N PHE A 28 4.71 1.30 -10.40
CA PHE A 28 5.56 2.30 -9.79
C PHE A 28 6.66 1.62 -8.98
N ARG A 29 7.87 2.17 -9.06
CA ARG A 29 9.01 1.71 -8.26
C ARG A 29 9.63 2.88 -7.53
N SER A 30 10.03 2.65 -6.30
CA SER A 30 10.80 3.62 -5.53
C SER A 30 11.74 2.91 -4.57
N ARG A 31 12.83 3.59 -4.24
CA ARG A 31 13.64 3.22 -3.08
C ARG A 31 12.97 3.70 -1.80
N LEU A 32 13.32 3.04 -0.71
CA LEU A 32 12.91 3.41 0.65
C LEU A 32 14.00 4.22 1.38
N GLU A 33 14.92 4.78 0.60
CA GLU A 33 15.93 5.72 1.08
C GLU A 33 15.22 6.95 1.68
N GLY A 34 15.37 7.14 2.99
CA GLY A 34 14.66 8.19 3.74
C GLY A 34 13.56 7.66 4.68
N PHE A 35 13.24 6.36 4.64
CA PHE A 35 12.32 5.77 5.61
C PHE A 35 12.90 5.86 7.02
N ARG A 36 12.30 6.69 7.88
CA ARG A 36 12.69 6.83 9.29
C ARG A 36 11.56 6.33 10.19
N PRO A 37 11.70 5.13 10.76
CA PRO A 37 10.96 4.78 11.95
C PRO A 37 11.45 5.55 13.15
N ASP A 38 10.50 6.20 13.79
CA ASP A 38 10.59 6.51 15.21
C ASP A 38 10.38 5.20 15.99
N ALA A 39 10.67 5.21 17.29
CA ALA A 39 10.81 4.01 18.14
C ALA A 39 9.64 3.00 18.08
N GLU A 40 8.48 3.40 17.56
CA GLU A 40 7.31 2.54 17.42
C GLU A 40 6.70 2.47 16.01
N ARG A 41 6.93 3.47 15.16
CA ARG A 41 6.35 3.58 13.80
C ARG A 41 7.24 4.43 12.90
N GLY A 42 7.37 4.04 11.64
CA GLY A 42 7.92 4.91 10.60
C GLY A 42 6.87 5.43 9.66
N PHE A 43 7.26 6.44 8.90
CA PHE A 43 6.46 7.00 7.82
C PHE A 43 7.40 7.37 6.66
N LEU A 44 6.98 7.07 5.44
CA LEU A 44 7.61 7.58 4.22
C LEU A 44 6.52 7.87 3.21
N GLN A 45 6.41 9.14 2.83
CA GLN A 45 5.56 9.59 1.73
C GLN A 45 6.31 9.49 0.41
N LEU A 46 5.75 8.75 -0.53
CA LEU A 46 6.27 8.67 -1.89
C LEU A 46 5.33 9.40 -2.86
N PRO A 47 5.83 10.38 -3.64
CA PRO A 47 5.05 11.02 -4.69
C PRO A 47 4.91 10.05 -5.87
N MET A 48 3.70 9.56 -6.11
CA MET A 48 3.43 8.67 -7.24
C MET A 48 3.16 9.49 -8.52
N PRO A 49 3.62 9.03 -9.70
CA PRO A 49 3.37 9.71 -10.97
C PRO A 49 1.89 9.70 -11.32
N LYS A 50 1.41 10.77 -11.97
CA LYS A 50 -0.01 10.95 -12.33
C LYS A 50 -0.53 9.84 -13.24
N GLU A 51 0.32 9.25 -14.10
CA GLU A 51 -0.07 8.16 -15.01
C GLU A 51 -0.36 6.83 -14.29
N ALA A 52 0.10 6.67 -13.04
CA ALA A 52 -0.26 5.50 -12.24
C ALA A 52 -1.73 5.56 -11.75
N GLY A 53 -2.45 6.67 -11.99
CA GLY A 53 -3.61 7.06 -11.20
C GLY A 53 -3.08 7.91 -10.05
N ARG A 54 -3.70 9.05 -9.78
CA ARG A 54 -3.27 9.98 -8.73
C ARG A 54 -3.26 9.23 -7.39
N PHE A 55 -2.09 8.76 -6.97
CA PHE A 55 -1.87 8.09 -5.70
C PHE A 55 -1.11 9.06 -4.80
N PRO A 56 -1.80 9.89 -4.00
CA PRO A 56 -1.16 11.07 -3.41
C PRO A 56 -0.24 10.71 -2.23
N LEU A 57 -0.29 9.48 -1.74
CA LEU A 57 0.43 9.08 -0.54
C LEU A 57 0.61 7.58 -0.52
N LEU A 58 1.84 7.10 -0.54
CA LEU A 58 2.16 5.83 0.11
C LEU A 58 2.50 6.18 1.56
N GLU A 59 1.83 5.56 2.52
CA GLU A 59 2.30 5.55 3.91
C GLU A 59 2.84 4.15 4.20
N LEU A 60 4.07 4.10 4.67
CA LEU A 60 4.70 2.88 5.20
C LEU A 60 4.82 3.02 6.70
N SER A 61 4.08 2.23 7.48
CA SER A 61 4.36 2.12 8.91
C SER A 61 4.92 0.75 9.26
N THR A 62 5.93 0.74 10.11
CA THR A 62 6.65 -0.47 10.50
C THR A 62 6.57 -0.73 11.98
N LYS A 63 6.20 -1.96 12.33
CA LYS A 63 6.30 -2.46 13.69
C LYS A 63 7.21 -3.68 13.73
N PRO A 64 8.25 -3.70 14.58
CA PRO A 64 9.04 -4.91 14.81
C PRO A 64 8.14 -6.02 15.36
N LEU A 65 8.28 -7.23 14.83
CA LEU A 65 7.55 -8.40 15.34
C LEU A 65 8.41 -9.18 16.35
N PRO A 66 7.83 -9.71 17.45
CA PRO A 66 8.55 -10.52 18.42
C PRO A 66 9.21 -11.77 17.83
N THR A 67 8.67 -12.27 16.72
CA THR A 67 9.13 -13.45 15.98
C THR A 67 10.32 -13.18 15.06
N GLY A 68 10.80 -11.93 15.01
CA GLY A 68 11.65 -11.44 13.94
C GLY A 68 10.82 -11.02 12.72
N GLY A 69 11.30 -9.99 12.01
CA GLY A 69 10.60 -9.37 10.88
C GLY A 69 9.91 -8.05 11.21
N THR A 70 9.31 -7.45 10.19
CA THR A 70 8.71 -6.13 10.24
C THR A 70 7.32 -6.18 9.62
N GLU A 71 6.28 -5.85 10.38
CA GLU A 71 4.95 -5.59 9.81
C GLU A 71 5.01 -4.28 9.03
N VAL A 72 4.49 -4.26 7.79
CA VAL A 72 4.45 -3.08 6.93
C VAL A 72 3.00 -2.80 6.55
N ARG A 73 2.48 -1.66 7.01
CA ARG A 73 1.21 -1.11 6.53
C ARG A 73 1.47 -0.20 5.35
N VAL A 74 0.78 -0.45 4.23
CA VAL A 74 0.80 0.30 2.98
C VAL A 74 -0.55 0.98 2.82
N SER A 75 -0.62 2.29 3.12
CA SER A 75 -1.84 3.08 2.89
C SER A 75 -1.69 3.91 1.61
N TYR A 76 -2.74 3.95 0.78
CA TYR A 76 -2.80 4.85 -0.38
C TYR A 76 -4.21 5.33 -0.71
N GLY A 77 -4.29 6.55 -1.25
CA GLY A 77 -5.52 7.16 -1.77
C GLY A 77 -5.54 7.11 -3.29
N THR A 78 -6.72 7.20 -3.90
CA THR A 78 -6.85 7.43 -5.35
C THR A 78 -8.14 8.16 -5.63
N ASP A 79 -8.11 9.03 -6.63
CA ASP A 79 -9.30 9.70 -7.13
C ASP A 79 -10.28 8.65 -7.71
N SER A 80 -11.57 8.83 -7.45
CA SER A 80 -12.63 7.84 -7.68
C SER A 80 -12.89 7.50 -9.15
N VAL A 81 -12.47 8.37 -10.07
CA VAL A 81 -12.75 8.27 -11.52
C VAL A 81 -11.92 7.18 -12.22
N VAL A 82 -10.88 6.66 -11.57
CA VAL A 82 -9.93 5.74 -12.21
C VAL A 82 -10.17 4.28 -11.79
N LEU A 83 -10.95 4.01 -10.75
CA LEU A 83 -11.10 2.68 -10.12
C LEU A 83 -12.02 1.73 -10.92
N LYS A 84 -11.61 0.47 -11.11
CA LYS A 84 -12.40 -0.55 -11.82
C LYS A 84 -12.49 -1.83 -11.01
N GLN A 85 -13.68 -2.41 -10.92
CA GLN A 85 -13.84 -3.73 -10.31
C GLN A 85 -12.93 -4.75 -10.97
N GLY A 86 -12.24 -5.54 -10.15
CA GLY A 86 -11.30 -6.55 -10.64
C GLY A 86 -9.87 -6.05 -10.86
N ASP A 87 -9.55 -4.81 -10.48
CA ASP A 87 -8.17 -4.30 -10.53
C ASP A 87 -7.22 -5.23 -9.77
N LEU A 88 -6.19 -5.72 -10.45
CA LEU A 88 -5.16 -6.57 -9.85
C LEU A 88 -4.04 -5.70 -9.29
N TYR A 89 -3.87 -5.75 -7.97
CA TYR A 89 -2.75 -5.11 -7.30
C TYR A 89 -1.67 -6.11 -6.95
N ARG A 90 -0.42 -5.69 -7.12
CA ARG A 90 0.76 -6.40 -6.62
C ARG A 90 1.69 -5.41 -5.93
N VAL A 91 2.08 -5.71 -4.70
CA VAL A 91 3.07 -4.95 -3.94
C VAL A 91 4.23 -5.87 -3.61
N THR A 92 5.45 -5.46 -3.88
CA THR A 92 6.66 -6.24 -3.60
C THR A 92 7.73 -5.38 -2.97
N PHE A 93 8.40 -5.94 -1.95
CA PHE A 93 9.63 -5.41 -1.38
C PHE A 93 10.79 -6.31 -1.82
N GLN A 94 11.77 -5.75 -2.50
CA GLN A 94 12.95 -6.47 -2.99
C GLN A 94 14.21 -5.95 -2.31
N ALA A 95 15.01 -6.85 -1.76
CA ALA A 95 16.33 -6.53 -1.22
C ALA A 95 17.31 -6.14 -2.34
N VAL A 96 18.45 -5.57 -1.94
CA VAL A 96 19.52 -5.14 -2.86
C VAL A 96 20.09 -6.31 -3.69
N ASP A 97 20.10 -7.52 -3.13
CA ASP A 97 20.53 -8.75 -3.78
C ASP A 97 19.48 -9.33 -4.75
N GLY A 98 18.33 -8.66 -4.91
CA GLY A 98 17.21 -9.09 -5.74
C GLY A 98 16.23 -10.05 -5.07
N ARG A 99 16.48 -10.48 -3.82
CA ARG A 99 15.59 -11.38 -3.09
C ARG A 99 14.30 -10.67 -2.67
N THR A 100 13.16 -11.34 -2.84
CA THR A 100 11.87 -10.83 -2.33
C THR A 100 11.81 -10.92 -0.81
N LEU A 101 11.60 -9.79 -0.15
CA LEU A 101 11.41 -9.67 1.30
C LEU A 101 9.95 -9.86 1.72
N GLY A 102 9.03 -9.48 0.83
CA GLY A 102 7.59 -9.65 1.01
C GLY A 102 6.86 -9.32 -0.29
N GLU A 103 5.77 -10.04 -0.54
CA GLU A 103 4.88 -9.80 -1.67
C GLU A 103 3.43 -9.88 -1.20
N PHE A 104 2.62 -8.96 -1.72
CA PHE A 104 1.17 -9.02 -1.69
C PHE A 104 0.65 -9.02 -3.12
N ARG A 105 -0.33 -9.87 -3.41
CA ARG A 105 -1.03 -9.88 -4.70
C ARG A 105 -2.50 -10.18 -4.46
N SER A 106 -3.38 -9.29 -4.88
CA SER A 106 -4.82 -9.51 -4.74
C SER A 106 -5.64 -8.69 -5.73
N VAL A 107 -6.84 -9.17 -5.97
CA VAL A 107 -7.87 -8.47 -6.74
C VAL A 107 -8.59 -7.51 -5.79
N ALA A 108 -8.67 -6.24 -6.19
CA ALA A 108 -9.37 -5.22 -5.44
C ALA A 108 -10.87 -5.26 -5.77
N HIS A 109 -11.66 -5.10 -4.71
CA HIS A 109 -13.10 -4.92 -4.78
C HIS A 109 -13.46 -3.54 -4.23
N TYR A 110 -14.42 -2.90 -4.88
CA TYR A 110 -14.80 -1.53 -4.58
C TYR A 110 -16.26 -1.47 -4.14
N THR A 111 -16.54 -0.84 -3.01
CA THR A 111 -17.90 -0.54 -2.57
C THR A 111 -18.08 0.97 -2.59
N LYS A 112 -19.05 1.46 -3.35
CA LYS A 112 -19.41 2.87 -3.34
C LYS A 112 -19.86 3.25 -1.93
N VAL A 113 -19.32 4.33 -1.41
CA VAL A 113 -19.73 4.96 -0.16
C VAL A 113 -20.45 6.25 -0.53
N GLU A 114 -21.58 6.50 0.12
CA GLU A 114 -22.31 7.76 -0.02
C GLU A 114 -21.49 8.92 0.57
N PRO A 115 -21.80 10.19 0.20
CA PRO A 115 -20.92 11.32 0.49
C PRO A 115 -20.63 11.47 1.99
N ASN A 116 -19.38 11.25 2.37
CA ASN A 116 -18.89 11.57 3.72
C ASN A 116 -18.11 12.89 3.64
N GLY A 117 -18.84 14.00 3.76
CA GLY A 117 -18.27 15.35 3.83
C GLY A 117 -18.17 16.11 2.50
N PRO A 118 -17.87 17.43 2.57
CA PRO A 118 -17.98 18.36 1.44
C PRO A 118 -17.04 18.06 0.27
N ASP A 119 -15.95 17.31 0.49
CA ASP A 119 -14.96 16.97 -0.54
C ASP A 119 -15.19 15.59 -1.20
N CYS A 120 -16.19 14.83 -0.76
CA CYS A 120 -16.48 13.49 -1.25
C CYS A 120 -17.65 13.48 -2.27
N GLY A 121 -17.36 13.69 -3.56
CA GLY A 121 -18.39 13.61 -4.61
C GLY A 121 -18.89 12.18 -4.88
N THR A 122 -17.98 11.23 -5.06
CA THR A 122 -18.26 9.78 -5.06
C THR A 122 -17.02 9.08 -4.52
N CYS A 123 -17.15 8.41 -3.39
CA CYS A 123 -16.05 7.71 -2.74
C CYS A 123 -16.23 6.20 -2.83
N TYR A 124 -15.13 5.46 -2.74
CA TYR A 124 -15.14 4.00 -2.74
C TYR A 124 -14.28 3.47 -1.60
N ASN A 125 -14.84 2.53 -0.84
CA ASN A 125 -14.07 1.67 0.04
C ASN A 125 -13.49 0.54 -0.78
N VAL A 126 -12.19 0.32 -0.64
CA VAL A 126 -11.49 -0.79 -1.31
C VAL A 126 -11.19 -1.86 -0.28
N TYR A 127 -11.43 -3.11 -0.66
CA TYR A 127 -11.06 -4.27 0.14
C TYR A 127 -10.44 -5.35 -0.74
N PHE A 128 -9.66 -6.21 -0.09
CA PHE A 128 -8.94 -7.30 -0.71
C PHE A 128 -9.39 -8.62 -0.07
N GLY A 129 -9.85 -9.56 -0.88
CA GLY A 129 -10.42 -10.83 -0.41
C GLY A 129 -11.92 -10.95 -0.64
N SER A 130 -12.48 -12.11 -0.28
CA SER A 130 -13.83 -12.55 -0.65
C SER A 130 -14.98 -11.93 0.16
N ASN A 131 -14.71 -11.13 1.20
CA ASN A 131 -15.74 -10.50 2.03
C ASN A 131 -15.61 -8.98 2.02
N PRO A 132 -16.70 -8.23 1.71
CA PRO A 132 -16.71 -6.79 1.93
C PRO A 132 -16.54 -6.48 3.42
N PRO A 133 -15.86 -5.39 3.80
CA PRO A 133 -15.83 -4.94 5.18
C PRO A 133 -17.28 -4.71 5.67
N PRO A 134 -17.57 -4.99 6.95
CA PRO A 134 -18.90 -4.78 7.50
C PRO A 134 -19.33 -3.34 7.21
N ARG A 135 -20.54 -3.17 6.67
CA ARG A 135 -21.14 -1.84 6.52
C ARG A 135 -21.33 -1.28 7.93
N GLU A 136 -20.52 -0.31 8.32
CA GLU A 136 -20.85 0.54 9.47
C GLU A 136 -22.20 1.19 9.16
N ARG A 137 -23.18 0.91 10.03
CA ARG A 137 -24.56 1.42 9.97
C ARG A 137 -24.63 2.78 10.64
#